data_AF-A0A5Q4BNA7-F1
#
_entry.id   AF-A0A5Q4BNA7-F1
#
_cell.length_a   1.000
_cell.length_b   1.000
_cell.length_c   1.000
_cell.angle_alpha   90.00
_cell.angle_beta   90.00
_cell.angle_gamma   90.00
#
_symmetry.space_group_name_H-M   'P 1'
#
loop_
_entity.id
_entity.type
_entity.pdbx_description
1 polymer ?
#
loop_
_entity_poly.entity_id
_entity_poly.type
_entity_poly.pdbx_seq_one_letter_code
_entity_poly.pdbx_strand_id
1 'polypeptide(L)' 'MFKAYKNLSPKTRLGVGVVVLAWGAAGLYLSDQAEEKYQPTPEERAVVDKYVPKVTVVDRSKE' A
#
# COMPACT_ATOMS: atom_id res chain seq x y z
N MET A 1 -7.95 21.00 10.86
CA MET A 1 -8.22 20.01 9.80
C MET A 1 -9.71 19.81 9.55
N PHE A 2 -10.47 19.18 10.45
CA PHE A 2 -11.88 18.82 10.19
C PHE A 2 -12.83 20.04 10.00
N LYS A 3 -12.56 21.17 10.68
CA LYS A 3 -13.33 22.41 10.45
C LYS A 3 -13.17 22.97 9.02
N ALA A 4 -11.96 22.93 8.45
CA ALA A 4 -11.70 23.45 7.11
C ALA A 4 -12.43 22.62 6.03
N TYR A 5 -12.40 21.30 6.14
CA TYR A 5 -13.12 20.39 5.25
C TYR A 5 -14.65 20.55 5.36
N LYS A 6 -15.15 20.78 6.58
CA LYS A 6 -16.58 21.04 6.84
C LYS A 6 -17.06 22.41 6.36
N ASN A 7 -16.15 23.36 6.13
CA ASN A 7 -16.48 24.70 5.62
C ASN A 7 -16.56 24.76 4.09
N LEU A 8 -16.16 23.69 3.40
CA LEU A 8 -16.28 23.58 1.94
C LEU A 8 -17.74 23.35 1.52
N SER A 9 -18.10 23.88 0.35
CA SER A 9 -19.38 23.56 -0.28
C SER A 9 -19.54 22.05 -0.51
N PRO A 10 -20.76 21.49 -0.51
CA PRO A 10 -20.98 20.05 -0.68
C PRO A 10 -20.34 19.48 -1.95
N LYS A 11 -20.40 20.23 -3.06
CA LYS A 11 -19.80 19.83 -4.34
C LYS A 11 -18.27 19.80 -4.26
N THR A 12 -17.66 20.80 -3.63
CA THR A 12 -16.21 20.85 -3.44
C THR A 12 -15.73 19.73 -2.53
N ARG A 13 -16.48 19.43 -1.45
CA ARG A 13 -16.17 18.33 -0.54
C ARG A 13 -16.17 16.97 -1.24
N LEU A 14 -17.17 16.74 -2.09
CA LEU A 14 -17.25 15.56 -2.93
C LEU A 14 -16.05 15.50 -3.90
N GLY A 15 -15.75 16.61 -4.57
CA GLY A 15 -14.60 16.70 -5.48
C GLY A 15 -13.27 16.35 -4.81
N VAL A 16 -13.01 16.88 -3.61
CA VAL A 16 -11.82 16.54 -2.82
C VAL A 16 -11.78 15.04 -2.51
N GLY A 17 -12.92 14.46 -2.11
CA GLY A 17 -13.01 13.02 -1.85
C GLY A 17 -12.67 12.19 -3.08
N VAL A 18 -13.25 12.52 -4.25
CA VAL A 18 -12.97 11.83 -5.51
C VAL A 18 -11.50 11.96 -5.91
N VAL A 19 -10.90 13.15 -5.76
CA VAL A 19 -9.48 13.36 -6.10
C VAL A 19 -8.56 12.51 -5.22
N VAL A 20 -8.81 12.45 -3.91
CA VAL A 20 -7.99 11.62 -2.99
C VAL A 20 -8.10 10.14 -3.36
N LEU A 21 -9.31 9.66 -3.66
CA LEU A 21 -9.53 8.28 -4.08
C LEU A 21 -8.83 7.98 -5.41
N ALA A 22 -8.97 8.87 -6.40
CA ALA A 22 -8.33 8.72 -7.70
C ALA A 22 -6.80 8.70 -7.57
N TRP A 23 -6.23 9.56 -6.71
CA TRP A 23 -4.79 9.58 -6.44
C TRP A 23 -4.31 8.28 -5.79
N GLY A 24 -5.04 7.78 -4.78
CA GLY A 24 -4.73 6.51 -4.15
C GLY A 24 -4.79 5.33 -5.14
N ALA A 25 -5.84 5.27 -5.97
CA ALA A 25 -6.00 4.24 -6.98
C ALA A 25 -4.89 4.29 -8.04
N ALA A 26 -4.54 5.49 -8.52
CA ALA A 26 -3.42 5.67 -9.45
C ALA A 26 -2.09 5.22 -8.82
N GLY A 27 -1.85 5.56 -7.55
CA GLY A 27 -0.65 5.12 -6.82
C GLY A 27 -0.55 3.60 -6.72
N LEU A 28 -1.65 2.91 -6.38
CA LEU A 28 -1.68 1.45 -6.32
C LEU A 28 -1.41 0.82 -7.70
N TYR A 29 -2.10 1.31 -8.74
CA TYR A 29 -1.90 0.81 -10.10
C TYR A 29 -0.45 0.98 -10.59
N LEU A 30 0.17 2.11 -10.30
CA LEU A 30 1.57 2.35 -10.66
C LEU A 30 2.55 1.55 -9.79
N SER A 31 2.22 1.28 -8.54
CA SER A 31 3.04 0.44 -7.64
C SER A 31 3.13 -1.00 -8.16
N ASP A 32 2.00 -1.59 -8.55
CA ASP A 32 1.96 -2.95 -9.09
C ASP A 32 2.83 -3.06 -10.37
N GLN A 33 2.75 -2.06 -11.25
CA GLN A 33 3.60 -1.97 -12.44
C GLN A 33 5.09 -1.81 -12.11
N ALA A 34 5.41 -1.06 -11.06
CA ALA A 34 6.78 -0.89 -10.61
C ALA A 34 7.33 -2.19 -10.02
N GLU A 35 6.56 -2.93 -9.22
CA GLU A 35 6.97 -4.22 -8.67
C GLU A 35 7.27 -5.26 -9.77
N GLU A 36 6.48 -5.28 -10.84
CA GLU A 36 6.71 -6.18 -11.98
C GLU A 36 7.98 -5.78 -12.77
N LYS A 37 8.18 -4.48 -12.98
CA LYS A 37 9.28 -3.96 -13.80
C LYS A 37 10.62 -3.94 -13.06
N TYR A 38 10.61 -3.66 -11.77
CA TYR A 38 11.80 -3.51 -10.93
C TYR A 38 11.97 -4.73 -10.02
N GLN A 39 12.11 -5.90 -10.65
CA GLN A 39 12.45 -7.11 -9.89
C GLN A 39 13.87 -7.00 -9.32
N PRO A 40 14.06 -7.31 -8.02
CA PRO A 40 15.37 -7.26 -7.39
C PRO A 40 16.31 -8.31 -8.00
N THR A 41 17.57 -7.92 -8.16
CA THR A 41 18.64 -8.80 -8.62
C THR A 41 18.91 -9.92 -7.60
N PRO A 42 19.56 -11.03 -7.99
CA PRO A 42 19.85 -12.13 -7.07
C PRO A 42 20.65 -11.72 -5.82
N GLU A 43 21.54 -10.73 -5.97
CA GLU A 43 22.37 -10.21 -4.88
C GLU A 43 21.54 -9.40 -3.88
N GLU A 44 20.62 -8.57 -4.36
CA GLU A 44 19.71 -7.78 -3.52
C GLU A 44 18.75 -8.69 -2.75
N ARG A 45 18.23 -9.74 -3.38
CA ARG A 45 17.39 -10.75 -2.72
C ARG A 45 18.14 -11.43 -1.57
N ALA A 46 19.41 -11.80 -1.78
CA ALA A 46 20.22 -12.46 -0.76
C ALA A 46 20.52 -11.55 0.46
N VAL A 47 20.53 -10.22 0.28
CA VAL A 47 20.64 -9.28 1.40
C VAL A 47 19.33 -9.20 2.18
N VAL A 48 18.20 -9.07 1.48
CA VAL A 48 16.87 -8.98 2.10
C VAL A 48 16.52 -10.26 2.87
N ASP A 49 16.79 -11.43 2.29
CA ASP A 49 16.52 -12.75 2.90
C ASP A 49 17.22 -12.94 4.26
N LYS A 50 18.34 -12.25 4.52
CA LYS A 50 19.00 -12.29 5.83
C LYS A 50 18.20 -11.60 6.93
N TYR A 51 17.35 -10.64 6.57
CA TYR A 51 16.55 -9.85 7.50
C TYR A 51 15.09 -10.27 7.55
N VAL A 52 14.62 -11.08 6.59
CA VAL A 52 13.24 -11.61 6.59
C VAL A 52 13.09 -12.64 7.73
N PRO A 53 12.19 -12.40 8.69
CA PRO A 53 11.95 -13.35 9.77
C PRO A 53 11.30 -14.63 9.21
N LYS A 54 11.85 -15.79 9.56
CA LYS A 54 11.26 -17.09 9.19
C LYS A 54 10.08 -17.39 10.11
N VAL A 55 8.87 -17.36 9.55
CA VAL A 55 7.66 -17.76 10.27
C VAL A 55 7.50 -19.27 10.14
N THR A 56 7.65 -19.99 11.25
CA THR A 56 7.30 -21.41 11.32
C THR A 56 5.87 -21.52 11.82
N VAL A 57 4.96 -21.99 10.96
CA VAL A 57 3.59 -22.30 11.36
C VAL A 57 3.63 -23.60 12.16
N VAL A 58 3.19 -23.55 13.43
CA VAL A 58 3.02 -24.74 14.26
C VAL A 58 1.54 -25.08 14.26
N ASP A 59 1.19 -26.24 13.69
CA ASP A 59 -0.16 -26.78 13.83
C ASP A 59 -0.44 -27.06 15.31
N ARG A 60 -1.52 -26.49 15.83
CA ARG A 60 -2.01 -26.88 17.15
C ARG A 60 -2.64 -28.26 17.01
N SER A 61 -1.94 -29.29 17.48
CA SER A 61 -2.55 -30.58 17.76
C SER A 61 -3.78 -30.35 18.63
N LYS A 62 -4.96 -30.72 18.12
CA LYS A 62 -6.20 -30.74 18.89
C LYS A 62 -6.07 -31.87 19.92
N GLU A 63 -5.74 -31.52 21.15
CA GLU A 63 -6.15 -32.29 22.34
C GLU A 63 -7.54 -31.81 22.79
#